data_AF-A0A520Y9I3-F1
#
_entry.id   AF-A0A520Y9I3-F1
#
_cell.length_a   1.000
_cell.length_b   1.000
_cell.length_c   1.000
_cell.angle_alpha   90.00
_cell.angle_beta   90.00
_cell.angle_gamma   90.00
#
_symmetry.space_group_name_H-M   'P 1'
#
loop_
_entity.id
_entity.type
_entity.pdbx_description
1 polymer ?
#
loop_
_entity_poly.entity_id
_entity_poly.type
_entity_poly.pdbx_seq_one_letter_code
_entity_poly.pdbx_strand_id
1 'polypeptide(L)'
;MPFAIEISGLLGVFTLLMGAWGVLVPARLADFVARFRSQSGLWIAAGIRLVFGLALWFAAPASRAPLLLQVLGVLALVAAVVLPFLGVERFKRLIDWWTALSPNAMRLSSIFAIAVGATILWALLPVAS
;
A
#
# COMPACT_ATOMS: atom_id res chain seq x y z
N MET A 1 -1.47 19.97 8.82
CA MET A 1 -0.01 19.81 8.66
C MET A 1 0.27 19.52 7.19
N PRO A 2 0.87 20.45 6.42
CA PRO A 2 1.11 20.28 4.99
C PRO A 2 1.94 19.03 4.67
N PHE A 3 2.89 18.70 5.54
CA PHE A 3 3.76 17.53 5.42
C PHE A 3 3.03 16.18 5.30
N ALA A 4 1.93 15.98 6.04
CA ALA A 4 1.17 14.72 5.98
C ALA A 4 0.46 14.54 4.62
N ILE A 5 0.01 15.65 4.02
CA ILE A 5 -0.62 15.67 2.70
C ILE A 5 0.42 15.35 1.62
N GLU A 6 1.61 15.97 1.70
CA GLU A 6 2.71 15.71 0.76
C GLU A 6 3.15 14.25 0.80
N ILE A 7 3.40 13.69 1.99
CA ILE A 7 3.75 12.26 2.13
C ILE A 7 2.64 11.38 1.59
N SER A 8 1.39 11.65 1.94
CA SER A 8 0.25 10.86 1.46
C SER A 8 0.13 10.91 -0.07
N GLY A 9 0.40 12.07 -0.68
CA GLY A 9 0.44 12.25 -2.12
C GLY A 9 1.55 11.41 -2.76
N LEU A 10 2.78 11.47 -2.22
CA LEU A 10 3.90 10.65 -2.69
C LEU A 10 3.60 9.14 -2.59
N LEU A 11 2.98 8.73 -1.50
CA LEU A 11 2.55 7.35 -1.29
C LEU A 11 1.42 6.94 -2.24
N GLY A 12 0.50 7.85 -2.54
CA GLY A 12 -0.55 7.64 -3.56
C GLY A 12 0.05 7.44 -4.95
N VAL A 13 1.00 8.28 -5.36
CA VAL A 13 1.75 8.12 -6.62
C VAL A 13 2.51 6.79 -6.63
N PHE A 14 3.25 6.49 -5.56
CA PHE A 14 3.98 5.23 -5.44
C PHE A 14 3.06 4.02 -5.61
N THR A 15 1.91 4.02 -4.93
CA THR A 15 0.93 2.93 -5.01
C THR A 15 0.38 2.77 -6.43
N LEU A 16 0.06 3.89 -7.09
CA LEU A 16 -0.41 3.91 -8.46
C LEU A 16 0.64 3.34 -9.42
N LEU A 17 1.91 3.76 -9.29
CA LEU A 17 3.00 3.28 -10.13
C LEU A 17 3.31 1.80 -9.90
N MET A 18 3.26 1.32 -8.65
CA MET A 18 3.40 -0.11 -8.34
C MET A 18 2.27 -0.93 -8.97
N GLY A 19 1.04 -0.44 -8.92
CA GLY A 19 -0.10 -1.06 -9.60
C GLY A 19 0.08 -1.07 -11.13
N ALA A 20 0.48 0.05 -11.72
CA ALA A 20 0.75 0.12 -13.17
C ALA A 20 1.85 -0.88 -13.59
N TRP A 21 2.94 -0.97 -12.82
CA TRP A 21 4.00 -1.93 -13.06
C TRP A 21 3.50 -3.38 -12.99
N GLY A 22 2.68 -3.71 -11.99
CA GLY A 22 2.09 -5.05 -11.85
C GLY A 22 1.12 -5.43 -12.97
N VAL A 23 0.39 -4.47 -13.54
CA VAL A 23 -0.47 -4.72 -14.70
C VAL A 23 0.36 -5.03 -15.95
N LEU A 24 1.39 -4.21 -16.20
CA LEU A 24 2.23 -4.30 -17.39
C LEU A 24 3.15 -5.53 -17.38
N VAL A 25 3.79 -5.80 -16.24
CA VAL A 25 4.79 -6.87 -16.11
C VAL A 25 4.63 -7.62 -14.78
N PRO A 26 3.56 -8.42 -14.60
CA PRO A 26 3.23 -9.05 -13.32
C PRO A 26 4.35 -9.95 -12.77
N ALA A 27 5.08 -10.67 -13.64
CA ALA A 27 6.19 -11.52 -13.22
C ALA A 27 7.32 -10.74 -12.52
N ARG A 28 7.70 -9.57 -13.05
CA ARG A 28 8.74 -8.74 -12.43
C ARG A 28 8.28 -8.15 -11.10
N LEU A 29 7.00 -7.85 -10.96
CA LEU A 29 6.45 -7.41 -9.68
C LEU A 29 6.50 -8.55 -8.65
N ALA A 30 6.17 -9.79 -9.04
CA ALA A 30 6.32 -10.96 -8.17
C ALA A 30 7.77 -11.18 -7.73
N ASP A 31 8.74 -11.09 -8.66
CA ASP A 31 10.16 -11.19 -8.33
C ASP A 31 10.61 -10.10 -7.35
N PHE A 32 10.08 -8.87 -7.51
CA PHE A 32 10.35 -7.77 -6.60
C PHE A 32 9.79 -8.04 -5.20
N VAL A 33 8.53 -8.49 -5.10
CA VAL A 33 7.88 -8.84 -3.82
C VAL A 33 8.59 -10.02 -3.14
N ALA A 34 9.08 -11.00 -3.91
CA ALA A 34 9.85 -12.13 -3.40
C ALA A 34 11.13 -11.70 -2.67
N ARG A 35 11.71 -10.53 -2.97
CA ARG A 35 12.89 -9.99 -2.25
C ARG A 35 12.60 -9.67 -0.79
N PHE A 36 11.34 -9.45 -0.43
CA PHE A 36 10.91 -9.24 0.94
C PHE A 36 10.82 -10.55 1.74
N ARG A 37 11.11 -11.72 1.14
CA ARG A 37 11.00 -13.05 1.78
C ARG A 37 12.10 -13.30 2.83
N SER A 38 12.22 -12.42 3.81
CA SER A 38 13.21 -12.47 4.88
C SER A 38 12.66 -11.79 6.14
N GLN A 39 13.36 -11.96 7.27
CA GLN A 39 13.00 -11.28 8.51
C GLN A 39 13.16 -9.75 8.39
N SER A 40 14.21 -9.28 7.72
CA SER A 40 14.36 -7.84 7.44
C SER A 40 13.25 -7.35 6.52
N GLY A 41 12.87 -8.12 5.51
CA GLY A 41 11.76 -7.81 4.61
C GLY A 41 10.42 -7.65 5.34
N LEU A 42 10.14 -8.47 6.35
CA LEU A 42 8.97 -8.32 7.23
C LEU A 42 8.96 -6.95 7.92
N TRP A 43 10.06 -6.60 8.58
CA TRP A 43 10.17 -5.34 9.33
C TRP A 43 10.11 -4.12 8.40
N ILE A 44 10.75 -4.18 7.22
CA ILE A 44 10.64 -3.13 6.20
C ILE A 44 9.20 -3.00 5.71
N ALA A 45 8.55 -4.11 5.38
CA ALA A 45 7.16 -4.12 4.89
C ALA A 45 6.16 -3.61 5.95
N ALA A 46 6.41 -3.89 7.23
CA ALA A 46 5.65 -3.35 8.35
C ALA A 46 5.90 -1.85 8.53
N GLY A 47 7.16 -1.41 8.47
CA GLY A 47 7.54 0.01 8.56
C GLY A 47 6.91 0.85 7.44
N ILE A 48 6.95 0.37 6.19
CA ILE A 48 6.29 1.03 5.06
C ILE A 48 4.79 1.17 5.33
N ARG A 49 4.12 0.11 5.80
CA ARG A 49 2.68 0.14 6.12
C ARG A 49 2.35 1.07 7.28
N LEU A 50 3.21 1.14 8.28
CA LEU A 50 3.06 2.04 9.41
C LEU A 50 3.11 3.51 8.95
N VAL A 51 4.16 3.87 8.19
CA VAL A 51 4.29 5.21 7.61
C VAL A 51 3.10 5.54 6.72
N PHE A 52 2.68 4.58 5.90
CA PHE A 52 1.53 4.73 5.02
C PHE A 52 0.23 5.00 5.79
N GLY A 53 -0.04 4.18 6.80
CA GLY A 53 -1.24 4.31 7.62
C GLY A 53 -1.30 5.63 8.39
N LEU A 54 -0.18 6.04 9.00
CA LEU A 54 -0.07 7.31 9.72
C LEU A 54 -0.22 8.52 8.79
N ALA A 55 0.43 8.48 7.62
CA ALA A 55 0.33 9.56 6.64
C ALA A 55 -1.13 9.80 6.23
N LEU A 56 -1.84 8.72 5.85
CA LEU A 56 -3.25 8.81 5.46
C LEU A 56 -4.14 9.29 6.61
N TRP A 57 -3.92 8.79 7.83
CA TRP A 57 -4.68 9.18 9.00
C TRP A 57 -4.57 10.69 9.29
N PHE A 58 -3.34 11.23 9.27
CA PHE A 58 -3.11 12.65 9.53
C PHE A 58 -3.50 13.57 8.36
N ALA A 59 -3.50 13.06 7.13
CA ALA A 59 -3.99 13.80 5.96
C ALA A 59 -5.52 13.83 5.88
N ALA A 60 -6.21 12.85 6.48
CA ALA A 60 -7.66 12.69 6.38
C ALA A 60 -8.49 13.93 6.71
N PRO A 61 -8.25 14.68 7.82
CA PRO A 61 -9.10 15.82 8.17
C PRO A 61 -9.09 16.97 7.16
N ALA A 62 -8.03 17.07 6.35
CA ALA A 62 -7.87 18.11 5.32
C ALA A 62 -8.23 17.62 3.91
N SER A 63 -8.68 16.37 3.77
CA SER A 63 -8.97 15.72 2.50
C SER A 63 -10.45 15.86 2.10
N ARG A 64 -10.74 15.65 0.82
CA ARG A 64 -12.11 15.59 0.27
C ARG A 64 -12.93 14.42 0.82
N ALA A 65 -12.27 13.35 1.27
CA ALA A 65 -12.91 12.12 1.73
C ALA A 65 -12.26 11.62 3.03
N PRO A 66 -12.49 12.31 4.18
CA PRO A 66 -11.81 11.98 5.44
C PRO A 66 -12.03 10.54 5.89
N LEU A 67 -13.28 10.05 5.81
CA LEU A 67 -13.62 8.69 6.21
C LEU A 67 -12.87 7.64 5.38
N LEU A 68 -12.72 7.88 4.08
CA LEU A 68 -12.03 6.95 3.18
C LEU A 68 -10.54 6.85 3.50
N LEU A 69 -9.86 7.99 3.70
CA LEU A 69 -8.45 7.99 4.09
C LEU A 69 -8.24 7.40 5.48
N GLN A 70 -9.17 7.62 6.41
CA GLN A 70 -9.12 6.99 7.74
C GLN A 70 -9.24 5.46 7.64
N VAL A 71 -10.20 4.94 6.85
CA VAL A 71 -10.36 3.49 6.68
C VAL A 71 -9.10 2.87 6.06
N LEU A 72 -8.59 3.46 4.97
CA LEU A 72 -7.34 2.98 4.35
C LEU A 72 -6.15 3.07 5.32
N GLY A 73 -6.07 4.15 6.09
CA GLY A 73 -5.06 4.36 7.12
C GLY A 73 -5.12 3.26 8.19
N VAL A 74 -6.29 3.01 8.76
CA VAL A 74 -6.51 1.97 9.77
C VAL A 74 -6.17 0.59 9.23
N LEU A 75 -6.60 0.24 8.00
CA LEU A 75 -6.25 -1.04 7.38
C LEU A 75 -4.73 -1.22 7.26
N ALA A 76 -4.01 -0.17 6.85
CA ALA A 76 -2.55 -0.20 6.75
C ALA A 76 -1.89 -0.32 8.14
N LEU A 77 -2.37 0.41 9.15
CA LEU A 77 -1.88 0.31 10.53
C LEU A 77 -2.11 -1.08 11.13
N VAL A 78 -3.31 -1.64 10.96
CA VAL A 78 -3.63 -3.00 11.41
C VAL A 78 -2.71 -4.00 10.73
N ALA A 79 -2.49 -3.89 9.42
CA ALA A 79 -1.56 -4.76 8.72
C ALA A 79 -0.11 -4.59 9.22
N ALA A 80 0.34 -3.36 9.47
CA ALA A 80 1.68 -3.07 10.00
C ALA A 80 1.95 -3.73 11.35
N VAL A 81 0.92 -3.83 12.19
CA VAL A 81 1.00 -4.46 13.52
C VAL A 81 0.85 -5.97 13.41
N VAL A 82 -0.22 -6.44 12.77
CA VAL A 82 -0.58 -7.87 12.73
C VAL A 82 0.47 -8.72 12.02
N LEU A 83 1.05 -8.25 10.90
CA LEU A 83 2.01 -9.03 10.11
C LEU A 83 3.25 -9.45 10.93
N PRO A 84 3.93 -8.55 11.67
CA PRO A 84 4.99 -8.93 12.60
C PRO A 84 4.55 -9.87 13.72
N PHE A 85 3.36 -9.66 14.30
CA PHE A 85 2.84 -10.54 15.37
C PHE A 85 2.56 -11.97 14.88
N LEU A 86 2.20 -12.13 13.60
CA LEU A 86 2.08 -13.45 13.00
C LEU A 86 3.44 -14.15 12.89
N GLY A 87 4.54 -13.42 12.78
CA GLY A 87 5.89 -13.99 12.70
C GLY A 87 6.35 -14.27 11.27
N VAL A 88 7.67 -14.46 11.13
CA VAL A 88 8.34 -14.48 9.82
C VAL A 88 7.94 -15.67 8.94
N GLU A 89 7.64 -16.84 9.51
CA GLU A 89 7.21 -18.02 8.75
C GLU A 89 5.85 -17.83 8.06
N ARG A 90 4.89 -17.16 8.73
CA ARG A 90 3.59 -16.84 8.13
C ARG A 90 3.73 -15.77 7.06
N PHE A 91 4.60 -14.79 7.28
CA PHE A 91 4.90 -13.77 6.28
C PHE A 91 5.56 -14.34 5.02
N LYS A 92 6.56 -15.24 5.16
CA LYS A 92 7.16 -15.95 4.02
C LYS A 92 6.11 -16.74 3.25
N ARG A 93 5.23 -17.47 3.94
CA ARG A 93 4.10 -18.19 3.31
C ARG A 93 3.13 -17.27 2.58
N LEU A 94 2.85 -16.09 3.13
CA LEU A 94 2.01 -15.08 2.48
C LEU A 94 2.65 -14.58 1.18
N ILE A 95 3.96 -14.30 1.20
CA ILE A 95 4.72 -13.94 -0.01
C ILE A 95 4.66 -15.07 -1.03
N ASP A 96 4.97 -16.31 -0.61
CA ASP A 96 4.99 -17.48 -1.49
C ASP A 96 3.62 -17.66 -2.17
N TRP A 97 2.54 -17.60 -1.39
CA TRP A 97 1.17 -17.66 -1.90
C TRP A 97 0.86 -16.54 -2.90
N TRP A 98 1.24 -15.30 -2.58
CA TRP A 98 0.97 -14.16 -3.45
C TRP A 98 1.76 -14.23 -4.76
N THR A 99 3.03 -14.63 -4.70
CA THR A 99 3.88 -14.81 -5.90
C THR A 99 3.48 -16.01 -6.76
N ALA A 100 2.78 -16.98 -6.18
CA ALA A 100 2.23 -18.13 -6.91
C ALA A 100 0.89 -17.84 -7.61
N LEU A 101 0.33 -16.63 -7.44
CA LEU A 101 -0.89 -16.24 -8.13
C LEU A 101 -0.71 -16.25 -9.65
N SER A 102 -1.77 -16.62 -10.36
CA SER A 102 -1.77 -16.55 -11.82
C SER A 102 -1.56 -15.11 -12.31
N PRO A 103 -1.00 -14.90 -13.52
CA PRO A 103 -0.78 -13.55 -14.05
C PRO A 103 -2.04 -12.68 -14.06
N ASN A 104 -3.21 -13.28 -14.28
CA ASN A 104 -4.49 -12.56 -14.27
C ASN A 104 -4.90 -12.12 -12.86
N ALA A 105 -4.73 -12.98 -11.85
CA ALA A 105 -5.01 -12.61 -10.47
C ALA A 105 -4.07 -11.49 -9.99
N MET A 106 -2.78 -11.55 -10.39
CA MET A 106 -1.80 -10.51 -10.08
C MET A 106 -2.14 -9.17 -10.74
N ARG A 107 -2.59 -9.19 -12.00
CA ARG A 107 -3.11 -8.01 -12.69
C ARG A 107 -4.32 -7.43 -11.97
N LEU A 108 -5.25 -8.26 -11.50
CA LEU A 108 -6.42 -7.79 -10.77
C LEU A 108 -6.03 -7.10 -9.44
N SER A 109 -5.11 -7.68 -8.67
CA SER A 109 -4.59 -7.02 -7.47
C SER A 109 -3.84 -5.72 -7.79
N SER A 110 -3.22 -5.65 -8.96
CA SER A 110 -2.50 -4.46 -9.42
C SER A 110 -3.46 -3.36 -9.87
N ILE A 111 -4.56 -3.70 -10.53
CA ILE A 111 -5.65 -2.76 -10.84
C ILE A 111 -6.26 -2.21 -9.53
N PHE A 112 -6.45 -3.07 -8.54
CA PHE A 112 -6.89 -2.63 -7.21
C PHE A 112 -5.91 -1.63 -6.59
N ALA A 113 -4.60 -1.88 -6.68
CA ALA A 113 -3.58 -0.91 -6.23
C ALA A 113 -3.64 0.42 -6.99
N ILE A 114 -3.85 0.39 -8.32
CA ILE A 114 -4.06 1.60 -9.12
C ILE A 114 -5.27 2.38 -8.60
N ALA A 115 -6.39 1.70 -8.37
CA ALA A 115 -7.61 2.33 -7.86
C ALA A 115 -7.36 3.01 -6.51
N VAL A 116 -6.71 2.32 -5.57
CA VAL A 116 -6.35 2.88 -4.25
C VAL A 116 -5.44 4.11 -4.41
N GLY A 117 -4.39 4.02 -5.23
CA GLY A 117 -3.48 5.15 -5.48
C GLY A 117 -4.18 6.36 -6.09
N ALA A 118 -5.00 6.14 -7.11
CA ALA A 118 -5.79 7.20 -7.75
C ALA A 118 -6.80 7.84 -6.79
N THR A 119 -7.46 7.02 -5.96
CA THR A 119 -8.39 7.48 -4.92
C THR A 119 -7.69 8.36 -3.88
N ILE A 120 -6.49 7.98 -3.42
CA ILE A 120 -5.70 8.81 -2.49
C ILE A 120 -5.39 10.17 -3.13
N LEU A 121 -4.89 10.16 -4.37
CA LEU A 121 -4.54 11.41 -5.07
C LEU A 121 -5.75 12.31 -5.26
N TRP A 122 -6.89 11.75 -5.69
CA TRP A 122 -8.14 12.49 -5.82
C TRP A 122 -8.62 13.08 -4.49
N ALA A 123 -8.52 12.31 -3.40
CA ALA A 123 -8.92 12.76 -2.07
C ALA A 123 -8.07 13.93 -1.54
N LEU A 124 -6.83 14.07 -2.02
CA LEU A 124 -5.91 15.13 -1.61
C LEU A 124 -5.97 16.38 -2.51
N LEU A 125 -6.72 16.35 -3.62
CA LEU A 125 -6.87 17.53 -4.48
C LEU A 125 -7.58 18.67 -3.71
N PRO A 126 -7.15 19.92 -3.88
CA PRO A 126 -7.78 21.07 -3.21
C PRO A 126 -9.25 21.18 -3.62
N VAL A 127 -10.17 21.29 -2.66
CA VAL A 127 -11.58 21.59 -2.95
C VAL A 127 -11.64 23.04 -3.43
N ALA A 128 -12.18 23.28 -4.63
CA ALA A 128 -12.46 24.64 -5.07
C ALA A 128 -13.53 25.22 -4.13
N SER A 129 -13.14 26.24 -3.36
CA SER A 129 -14.03 27.05 -2.52
C SER A 129 -14.69 28.14 -3.35
#